data_AF-A0A2N2GIX1-F1
#
_entry.id   AF-A0A2N2GIX1-F1
#
_cell.length_a   1.000
_cell.length_b   1.000
_cell.length_c   1.000
_cell.angle_alpha   90.00
_cell.angle_beta   90.00
_cell.angle_gamma   90.00
#
_symmetry.space_group_name_H-M   'P 1'
#
loop_
_entity.id
_entity.type
_entity.pdbx_description
1 polymer ?
#
loop_
_entity_poly.entity_id
_entity_poly.type
_entity_poly.pdbx_seq_one_letter_code
_entity_poly.pdbx_strand_id
1 'polypeptide(L)'
;MKKLFPYAISIFVSFFTWIIIFYCLDSEKFIDIYDDRLQFAFFTAFLTVGSLLLAMKAFLLVRLKDDIYLHEEYQKRYKEQCSGPHKIDYFQGLKDIGYLLVVSVIVCFITSIAQITIGFCPTYAIKIIAPSLAAGMLSLVIIDWLFVYLNLRDWFSFIEIDIQNKLKKNES
;
A
#
# COMPACT_ATOMS: atom_id res chain seq x y z
N MET A 1 -6.19 16.59 2.11
CA MET A 1 -7.26 15.59 1.86
C MET A 1 -6.79 14.34 1.08
N LYS A 2 -5.80 14.39 0.17
CA LYS A 2 -5.36 13.19 -0.58
C LYS A 2 -4.73 12.06 0.28
N LYS A 3 -4.13 12.38 1.43
CA LYS A 3 -3.43 11.40 2.30
C LYS A 3 -4.35 10.41 3.02
N LEU A 4 -5.60 10.77 3.27
CA LEU A 4 -6.55 9.94 4.04
C LEU A 4 -7.35 8.97 3.16
N PHE A 5 -7.35 9.20 1.85
CA PHE A 5 -8.10 8.41 0.87
C PHE A 5 -7.80 6.90 0.93
N PRO A 6 -6.53 6.42 0.92
CA PRO A 6 -6.26 4.98 0.96
C PRO A 6 -6.79 4.31 2.23
N TYR A 7 -6.63 4.98 3.38
CA TYR A 7 -7.09 4.46 4.67
C TYR A 7 -8.62 4.44 4.76
N ALA A 8 -9.29 5.47 4.23
CA ALA A 8 -10.75 5.51 4.20
C ALA A 8 -11.34 4.37 3.35
N ILE A 9 -10.73 4.05 2.20
CA ILE A 9 -11.14 2.90 1.38
C ILE A 9 -10.94 1.61 2.16
N SER A 10 -9.79 1.42 2.80
CA SER A 10 -9.51 0.21 3.56
C SER A 10 -10.53 -0.04 4.69
N ILE A 11 -10.88 1.02 5.42
CA ILE A 11 -11.91 0.96 6.47
C ILE A 11 -13.28 0.63 5.86
N PHE A 12 -13.64 1.29 4.76
CA PHE A 12 -14.90 1.04 4.07
C PHE A 12 -15.03 -0.42 3.60
N VAL A 13 -13.99 -0.96 2.96
CA VAL A 13 -13.95 -2.35 2.50
C VAL A 13 -14.04 -3.32 3.68
N SER A 14 -13.36 -3.04 4.79
CA SER A 14 -13.44 -3.87 6.01
C SER A 14 -14.87 -3.92 6.54
N PHE A 15 -15.50 -2.76 6.68
CA PHE A 15 -16.85 -2.63 7.22
C PHE A 15 -17.89 -3.28 6.31
N PHE A 16 -17.77 -3.07 5.00
CA PHE A 16 -18.65 -3.69 4.01
C PHE A 16 -18.52 -5.21 4.01
N THR A 17 -17.30 -5.74 4.11
CA THR A 17 -17.06 -7.18 4.21
C THR A 17 -17.66 -7.75 5.50
N TRP A 18 -17.53 -7.04 6.62
CA TRP A 18 -18.14 -7.44 7.89
C TRP A 18 -19.67 -7.55 7.79
N ILE A 19 -20.33 -6.55 7.19
CA ILE A 19 -21.78 -6.58 6.94
C ILE A 19 -22.15 -7.77 6.05
N ILE A 20 -21.42 -8.01 4.96
CA ILE A 20 -21.71 -9.12 4.05
C ILE A 20 -21.60 -10.45 4.78
N ILE A 21 -20.52 -10.69 5.53
CA ILE A 21 -20.34 -11.94 6.25
C ILE A 21 -21.46 -12.11 7.28
N PHE A 22 -21.80 -11.06 8.02
CA PHE A 22 -22.80 -11.12 9.09
C PHE A 22 -24.24 -11.39 8.56
N TYR A 23 -24.63 -10.81 7.42
CA TYR A 23 -26.00 -10.94 6.91
C TYR A 23 -26.18 -12.01 5.83
N CYS A 24 -25.14 -12.32 5.06
CA CYS A 24 -25.26 -13.16 3.86
C CYS A 24 -24.76 -14.59 4.09
N LEU A 25 -23.96 -14.82 5.14
CA LEU A 25 -23.26 -16.09 5.33
C LEU A 25 -23.78 -16.86 6.53
N ASP A 26 -24.08 -18.15 6.31
CA ASP A 26 -24.43 -19.09 7.36
C ASP A 26 -23.26 -19.27 8.33
N SER A 27 -23.54 -19.19 9.63
CA SER A 27 -22.54 -19.26 10.68
C SER A 27 -21.80 -20.59 10.72
N GLU A 28 -22.49 -21.71 10.51
CA GLU A 28 -21.84 -23.04 10.62
C GLU A 28 -20.87 -23.27 9.46
N LYS A 29 -21.33 -23.00 8.23
CA LYS A 29 -20.48 -23.12 7.03
C LYS A 29 -19.28 -22.18 7.05
N PHE A 30 -19.47 -20.96 7.58
CA PHE A 30 -18.37 -20.03 7.73
C PHE A 30 -17.30 -20.54 8.69
N ILE A 31 -17.71 -21.04 9.86
CA ILE A 31 -16.77 -21.55 10.88
C ILE A 31 -15.97 -22.71 10.31
N ASP A 32 -16.61 -23.68 9.67
CA ASP A 32 -15.92 -24.83 9.05
C ASP A 32 -14.87 -24.39 8.03
N ILE A 33 -15.21 -23.46 7.12
CA ILE A 33 -14.27 -23.02 6.07
C ILE A 33 -13.16 -22.13 6.64
N TYR A 34 -13.50 -21.24 7.57
CA TYR A 34 -12.57 -20.28 8.13
C TYR A 34 -11.53 -20.99 9.01
N ASP A 35 -11.97 -21.86 9.91
CA ASP A 35 -11.08 -22.54 10.87
C ASP A 35 -10.20 -23.60 10.18
N ASP A 36 -10.74 -24.32 9.20
CA ASP A 36 -10.03 -25.44 8.57
C ASP A 36 -8.96 -24.97 7.57
N ARG A 37 -9.19 -23.84 6.87
CA ARG A 37 -8.33 -23.44 5.73
C ARG A 37 -7.96 -21.97 5.69
N LEU A 38 -8.92 -21.07 5.92
CA LEU A 38 -8.73 -19.65 5.61
C LEU A 38 -7.91 -18.91 6.67
N GLN A 39 -8.08 -19.25 7.94
CA GLN A 39 -7.44 -18.55 9.05
C GLN A 39 -5.91 -18.61 8.95
N PHE A 40 -5.34 -19.81 8.82
CA PHE A 40 -3.90 -19.99 8.73
C PHE A 40 -3.34 -19.46 7.40
N ALA A 41 -4.10 -19.61 6.30
CA ALA A 41 -3.74 -19.04 5.01
C ALA A 41 -3.63 -17.51 5.09
N PHE A 42 -4.59 -16.83 5.73
CA PHE A 42 -4.53 -15.38 5.93
C PHE A 42 -3.40 -14.97 6.87
N PHE A 43 -3.22 -15.68 7.99
CA PHE A 43 -2.10 -15.41 8.90
C PHE A 43 -0.76 -15.40 8.16
N THR A 44 -0.48 -16.47 7.42
CA THR A 44 0.78 -16.64 6.67
C THR A 44 0.88 -15.64 5.53
N ALA A 45 -0.18 -15.43 4.75
CA ALA A 45 -0.18 -14.48 3.64
C ALA A 45 0.16 -13.06 4.09
N PHE A 46 -0.49 -12.55 5.14
CA PHE A 46 -0.23 -11.18 5.62
C PHE A 46 1.12 -11.05 6.31
N LEU A 47 1.62 -12.11 6.97
CA LEU A 47 2.97 -12.11 7.52
C LEU A 47 4.02 -12.03 6.41
N THR A 48 3.85 -12.80 5.33
CA THR A 48 4.73 -12.79 4.16
C THR A 48 4.67 -11.46 3.43
N VAL A 49 3.47 -10.93 3.16
CA VAL A 49 3.30 -9.63 2.48
C VAL A 49 3.86 -8.50 3.33
N GLY A 50 3.61 -8.46 4.64
CA GLY A 50 4.18 -7.46 5.53
C GLY A 50 5.71 -7.48 5.53
N SER A 51 6.31 -8.67 5.55
CA SER A 51 7.77 -8.85 5.49
C SER A 51 8.35 -8.40 4.14
N LEU A 52 7.66 -8.73 3.04
CA LEU A 52 8.05 -8.30 1.69
C LEU A 52 7.97 -6.78 1.53
N LEU A 53 6.88 -6.15 1.99
CA LEU A 53 6.71 -4.69 1.95
C LEU A 53 7.78 -3.98 2.78
N LEU A 54 8.14 -4.54 3.94
CA LEU A 54 9.21 -4.00 4.78
C LEU A 54 10.57 -4.03 4.05
N ALA A 55 10.91 -5.15 3.43
CA ALA A 55 12.13 -5.29 2.64
C ALA A 55 12.15 -4.33 1.43
N MET A 56 11.02 -4.26 0.71
CA MET A 56 10.88 -3.41 -0.48
C MET A 56 10.94 -1.92 -0.15
N LYS A 57 10.41 -1.49 1.01
CA LYS A 57 10.38 -0.08 1.44
C LYS A 57 11.76 0.55 1.40
N ALA A 58 12.77 -0.12 1.96
CA ALA A 58 14.12 0.45 2.05
C ALA A 58 14.72 0.65 0.65
N PHE A 59 14.62 -0.36 -0.21
CA PHE A 59 15.09 -0.29 -1.59
C PHE A 59 14.39 0.80 -2.39
N LEU A 60 13.05 0.83 -2.33
CA LEU A 60 12.22 1.73 -3.10
C LEU A 60 12.42 3.19 -2.69
N LEU A 61 12.53 3.48 -1.39
CA LEU A 61 12.74 4.84 -0.91
C LEU A 61 14.11 5.38 -1.34
N VAL A 62 15.16 4.55 -1.28
CA VAL A 62 16.51 4.94 -1.75
C VAL A 62 16.52 5.17 -3.26
N ARG A 63 16.00 4.21 -4.05
CA ARG A 63 15.90 4.33 -5.52
C ARG A 63 15.12 5.55 -5.97
N LEU A 64 13.92 5.77 -5.42
CA LEU A 64 13.10 6.93 -5.79
C LEU A 64 13.81 8.25 -5.43
N LYS A 65 14.46 8.32 -4.25
CA LYS A 65 15.19 9.51 -3.85
C LYS A 65 16.33 9.81 -4.83
N ASP A 66 17.16 8.81 -5.13
CA ASP A 66 18.35 9.01 -5.96
C ASP A 66 18.02 9.22 -7.44
N ASP A 67 17.07 8.47 -8.00
CA ASP A 67 16.84 8.50 -9.44
C ASP A 67 15.74 9.47 -9.89
N ILE A 68 14.78 9.82 -9.02
CA ILE A 68 13.70 10.77 -9.37
C ILE A 68 13.95 12.10 -8.69
N TYR A 69 14.04 12.11 -7.36
CA TYR A 69 14.07 13.36 -6.61
C TYR A 69 15.41 14.08 -6.68
N LEU A 70 16.51 13.45 -7.10
CA LEU A 70 17.76 14.18 -7.35
C LEU A 70 17.92 14.57 -8.83
N HIS A 71 17.00 14.18 -9.71
CA HIS A 71 17.07 14.46 -11.13
C HIS A 71 16.87 15.95 -11.43
N GLU A 72 17.70 16.52 -12.32
CA GLU A 72 17.70 17.96 -12.63
C GLU A 72 16.36 18.44 -13.23
N GLU A 73 15.75 17.64 -14.09
CA GLU A 73 14.41 17.93 -14.65
C GLU A 73 13.32 17.99 -13.59
N TYR A 74 13.36 17.12 -12.58
CA TYR A 74 12.40 17.14 -11.48
C TYR A 74 12.61 18.40 -10.61
N GLN A 75 13.87 18.78 -10.34
CA GLN A 75 14.20 20.04 -9.66
C GLN A 75 13.67 21.26 -10.42
N LYS A 76 13.78 21.25 -11.75
CA LYS A 76 13.28 22.33 -12.61
C LYS A 76 11.75 22.41 -12.59
N ARG A 77 11.05 21.28 -12.77
CA ARG A 77 9.58 21.21 -12.65
C ARG A 77 9.09 21.67 -11.29
N TYR A 78 9.77 21.27 -10.22
CA TYR A 78 9.42 21.71 -8.87
C TYR A 78 9.62 23.22 -8.68
N LYS A 79 10.72 23.79 -9.18
CA LYS A 79 10.96 25.25 -9.15
C LYS A 79 9.86 26.01 -9.90
N GLU A 80 9.47 25.52 -11.08
CA GLU A 80 8.37 26.09 -11.87
C GLU A 80 7.03 26.02 -11.14
N GLN A 81 6.73 24.91 -10.45
CA GLN A 81 5.51 24.74 -9.65
C GLN A 81 5.51 25.54 -8.33
N CYS A 82 6.68 25.79 -7.73
CA CYS A 82 6.83 26.59 -6.50
C CYS A 82 6.84 28.11 -6.74
N SER A 83 6.68 28.58 -7.99
CA SER A 83 6.52 30.01 -8.32
C SER A 83 5.22 30.63 -7.80
N GLY A 84 4.26 29.79 -7.38
CA GLY A 84 2.98 30.22 -6.81
C GLY A 84 3.01 30.43 -5.29
N PRO A 85 1.91 30.92 -4.69
CA PRO A 85 1.83 31.23 -3.25
C PRO A 85 1.87 29.99 -2.34
N HIS A 86 1.86 28.77 -2.88
CA HIS A 86 1.89 27.53 -2.12
C HIS A 86 3.27 26.88 -2.16
N LYS A 87 4.01 26.99 -1.05
CA LYS A 87 5.21 26.17 -0.80
C LYS A 87 4.78 24.72 -0.63
N ILE A 88 5.08 23.88 -1.61
CA ILE A 88 4.97 22.42 -1.49
C ILE A 88 6.35 21.91 -1.07
N ASP A 89 6.43 20.98 -0.13
CA ASP A 89 7.71 20.37 0.29
C ASP A 89 8.31 19.54 -0.86
N TYR A 90 9.59 19.73 -1.19
CA TYR A 90 10.28 19.04 -2.30
C TYR A 90 10.16 17.51 -2.24
N PHE A 91 10.36 16.94 -1.05
CA PHE A 91 10.31 15.50 -0.80
C PHE A 91 8.92 15.04 -0.34
N GLN A 92 7.86 15.82 -0.55
CA GLN A 92 6.54 15.49 -0.01
C GLN A 92 6.00 14.17 -0.55
N GLY A 93 6.12 13.91 -1.85
CA GLY A 93 5.67 12.65 -2.45
C GLY A 93 6.47 11.45 -1.93
N LEU A 94 7.79 11.60 -1.74
CA LEU A 94 8.64 10.56 -1.18
C LEU A 94 8.28 10.26 0.28
N LYS A 95 8.01 11.31 1.08
CA LYS A 95 7.51 11.17 2.45
C LYS A 95 6.16 10.46 2.47
N ASP A 96 5.26 10.79 1.55
CA ASP A 96 3.91 10.21 1.50
C ASP A 96 3.93 8.71 1.13
N ILE A 97 4.75 8.31 0.15
CA ILE A 97 4.95 6.88 -0.18
C ILE A 97 5.62 6.13 0.97
N GLY A 98 6.66 6.74 1.56
CA GLY A 98 7.37 6.15 2.68
C GLY A 98 6.45 5.93 3.90
N TYR A 99 5.58 6.90 4.19
CA TYR A 99 4.58 6.79 5.26
C TYR A 99 3.53 5.73 4.95
N LEU A 100 2.99 5.72 3.72
CA LEU A 100 2.00 4.75 3.27
C LEU A 100 2.52 3.31 3.44
N LEU A 101 3.72 3.02 2.94
CA LEU A 101 4.36 1.71 3.07
C LEU A 101 4.57 1.30 4.54
N VAL A 102 4.95 2.23 5.43
CA VAL A 102 5.10 1.92 6.86
C VAL A 102 3.78 1.53 7.49
N VAL A 103 2.73 2.30 7.22
CA VAL A 103 1.40 2.02 7.77
C VAL A 103 0.93 0.66 7.27
N SER A 104 1.09 0.36 5.98
CA SER A 104 0.69 -0.94 5.43
C SER A 104 1.47 -2.12 6.02
N VAL A 105 2.79 -1.97 6.26
CA VAL A 105 3.57 -3.01 6.95
C VAL A 105 3.02 -3.26 8.36
N ILE A 106 2.76 -2.19 9.12
CA ILE A 106 2.22 -2.30 10.48
C ILE A 106 0.83 -2.95 10.47
N VAL A 107 -0.05 -2.53 9.55
CA VAL A 107 -1.39 -3.10 9.43
C VAL A 107 -1.34 -4.57 8.97
N CYS A 108 -0.39 -4.96 8.11
CA CYS A 108 -0.16 -6.38 7.75
C CYS A 108 0.14 -7.23 8.98
N PHE A 109 1.08 -6.80 9.82
CA PHE A 109 1.44 -7.54 11.04
C PHE A 109 0.29 -7.58 12.04
N ILE A 110 -0.41 -6.46 12.26
CA ILE A 110 -1.60 -6.41 13.12
C ILE A 110 -2.67 -7.36 12.60
N THR A 111 -2.93 -7.36 11.28
CA THR A 111 -3.94 -8.22 10.66
C THR A 111 -3.58 -9.69 10.77
N SER A 112 -2.30 -10.04 10.57
CA SER A 112 -1.78 -11.38 10.76
C SER A 112 -1.95 -11.84 12.21
N ILE A 113 -1.55 -11.01 13.19
CA ILE A 113 -1.76 -11.28 14.63
C ILE A 113 -3.24 -11.39 14.96
N ALA A 114 -4.10 -10.56 14.36
CA ALA A 114 -5.55 -10.62 14.52
C ALA A 114 -6.13 -11.96 14.03
N GLN A 115 -5.62 -12.56 12.95
CA GLN A 115 -6.09 -13.87 12.50
C GLN A 115 -5.86 -14.97 13.55
N ILE A 116 -4.75 -14.94 14.27
CA ILE A 116 -4.43 -15.95 15.30
C ILE A 116 -4.98 -15.60 16.69
N THR A 117 -5.31 -14.35 16.96
CA THR A 117 -5.84 -13.94 18.28
C THR A 117 -7.37 -13.92 18.25
N ILE A 118 -7.95 -13.19 17.29
CA ILE A 118 -9.40 -13.03 17.14
C ILE A 118 -10.00 -14.22 16.39
N GLY A 119 -9.29 -14.76 15.39
CA GLY A 119 -9.80 -15.87 14.58
C GLY A 119 -10.01 -17.19 15.36
N PHE A 120 -9.24 -17.42 16.43
CA PHE A 120 -9.43 -18.58 17.32
C PHE A 120 -10.57 -18.40 18.34
N CYS A 121 -11.22 -17.24 18.39
CA CYS A 121 -12.33 -17.02 19.32
C CYS A 121 -13.53 -17.90 18.92
N PRO A 122 -14.16 -18.65 19.85
CA PRO A 122 -15.30 -19.52 19.55
C PRO A 122 -16.57 -18.74 19.17
N THR A 123 -16.64 -17.45 19.51
CA THR A 123 -17.81 -16.61 19.27
C THR A 123 -17.83 -16.11 17.81
N TYR A 124 -18.83 -16.54 17.04
CA TYR A 124 -19.02 -16.15 15.63
C TYR A 124 -18.93 -14.62 15.41
N ALA A 125 -19.64 -13.83 16.22
CA ALA A 125 -19.67 -12.37 16.09
C ALA A 125 -18.30 -11.69 16.27
N ILE A 126 -17.39 -12.30 17.02
CA ILE A 126 -16.02 -11.79 17.20
C ILE A 126 -15.13 -12.31 16.07
N LYS A 127 -15.30 -13.58 15.69
CA LYS A 127 -14.50 -14.26 14.65
C LYS A 127 -14.59 -13.55 13.30
N ILE A 128 -15.76 -13.08 12.90
CA ILE A 128 -15.97 -12.36 11.62
C ILE A 128 -15.15 -11.06 11.48
N ILE A 129 -14.67 -10.49 12.58
CA ILE A 129 -13.82 -9.29 12.56
C ILE A 129 -12.47 -9.59 11.89
N ALA A 130 -11.91 -10.78 12.14
CA ALA A 130 -10.60 -11.16 11.60
C ALA A 130 -10.56 -11.20 10.05
N PRO A 131 -11.43 -11.92 9.32
CA PRO A 131 -11.45 -11.87 7.85
C PRO A 131 -11.90 -10.51 7.29
N SER A 132 -12.66 -9.73 8.06
CA SER A 132 -13.04 -8.37 7.65
C SER A 132 -11.84 -7.43 7.64
N LEU A 133 -10.96 -7.52 8.65
CA LEU A 133 -9.68 -6.82 8.68
C LEU A 133 -8.75 -7.28 7.55
N ALA A 134 -8.75 -8.58 7.23
CA ALA A 134 -8.00 -9.12 6.10
C ALA A 134 -8.40 -8.49 4.77
N ALA A 135 -9.70 -8.33 4.50
CA ALA A 135 -10.18 -7.68 3.29
C ALA A 135 -9.77 -6.20 3.21
N GLY A 136 -9.88 -5.47 4.34
CA GLY A 136 -9.39 -4.10 4.44
C GLY A 136 -7.90 -3.98 4.15
N MET A 137 -7.09 -4.82 4.78
CA MET A 137 -5.65 -4.85 4.56
C MET A 137 -5.32 -5.13 3.11
N LEU A 138 -5.97 -6.11 2.49
CA LEU A 138 -5.75 -6.47 1.09
C LEU A 138 -6.02 -5.28 0.15
N SER A 139 -7.07 -4.51 0.40
CA SER A 139 -7.33 -3.29 -0.38
C SER A 139 -6.23 -2.23 -0.21
N LEU A 140 -5.67 -2.09 1.01
CA LEU A 140 -4.56 -1.17 1.27
C LEU A 140 -3.29 -1.60 0.52
N VAL A 141 -2.95 -2.89 0.51
CA VAL A 141 -1.82 -3.42 -0.28
C VAL A 141 -1.99 -3.13 -1.77
N ILE A 142 -3.19 -3.29 -2.32
CA ILE A 142 -3.45 -3.00 -3.74
C ILE A 142 -3.20 -1.52 -4.05
N ILE A 143 -3.62 -0.62 -3.15
CA ILE A 143 -3.40 0.81 -3.32
C ILE A 143 -1.92 1.15 -3.20
N ASP A 144 -1.20 0.57 -2.25
CA ASP A 144 0.26 0.73 -2.14
C ASP A 144 0.97 0.32 -3.43
N TRP A 145 0.56 -0.81 -3.99
CA TRP A 145 1.15 -1.32 -5.22
C TRP A 145 0.86 -0.40 -6.41
N LEU A 146 -0.36 0.16 -6.48
CA LEU A 146 -0.71 1.17 -7.49
C LEU A 146 0.14 2.44 -7.34
N PHE A 147 0.35 2.93 -6.11
CA PHE A 147 1.19 4.10 -5.85
C PHE A 147 2.65 3.85 -6.26
N VAL A 148 3.18 2.68 -5.92
CA VAL A 148 4.53 2.26 -6.35
C VAL A 148 4.62 2.23 -7.88
N TYR A 149 3.64 1.62 -8.55
CA TYR A 149 3.60 1.54 -10.01
C TYR A 149 3.57 2.92 -10.68
N LEU A 150 2.75 3.85 -10.17
CA LEU A 150 2.69 5.21 -10.72
C LEU A 150 4.02 5.95 -10.59
N ASN A 151 4.72 5.79 -9.47
CA ASN A 151 6.04 6.42 -9.28
C ASN A 151 7.12 5.78 -10.15
N LEU A 152 7.07 4.46 -10.34
CA LEU A 152 7.97 3.77 -11.27
C LEU A 152 7.71 4.19 -12.72
N ARG A 153 6.46 4.42 -13.11
CA ARG A 153 6.13 4.94 -14.44
C ARG A 153 6.71 6.32 -14.68
N ASP A 154 6.59 7.21 -13.69
CA ASP A 154 7.19 8.55 -13.78
C ASP A 154 8.72 8.45 -13.86
N TRP A 155 9.32 7.54 -13.10
CA TRP A 155 10.76 7.24 -13.19
C TRP A 155 11.20 6.77 -14.58
N PHE A 156 10.47 5.81 -15.18
CA PHE A 156 10.79 5.34 -16.53
C PHE A 156 10.68 6.45 -17.57
N SER A 157 9.69 7.33 -17.43
CA SER A 157 9.56 8.49 -18.32
C SER A 157 10.77 9.42 -18.23
N PHE A 158 11.34 9.63 -17.03
CA PHE A 158 12.56 10.43 -16.89
C PHE A 158 13.77 9.76 -17.55
N ILE A 159 13.92 8.45 -17.39
CA ILE A 159 14.99 7.69 -18.04
C ILE A 159 14.92 7.80 -19.57
N GLU A 160 13.73 7.69 -20.16
CA GLU A 160 13.56 7.79 -21.61
C GLU A 160 13.95 9.16 -22.14
N ILE A 161 13.54 10.24 -21.45
CA ILE A 161 13.90 11.62 -21.82
C ILE A 161 15.42 11.81 -21.77
N ASP A 162 16.08 11.29 -20.72
CA ASP A 162 17.52 11.36 -20.56
C ASP A 162 18.28 10.63 -21.68
N ILE A 163 17.81 9.45 -22.07
CA ILE A 163 18.40 8.68 -23.17
C ILE A 163 18.23 9.44 -24.49
N GLN A 164 17.04 10.00 -24.77
CA GLN A 164 16.81 10.78 -25.98
C GLN A 164 17.69 12.04 -26.05
N ASN A 165 17.87 12.74 -24.92
CA ASN A 165 18.74 13.91 -24.84
C ASN A 165 20.21 13.55 -25.09
N LYS A 166 20.68 12.42 -24.56
CA LYS A 166 22.05 11.92 -24.82
C LYS A 166 22.24 11.54 -26.29
N LEU A 167 21.26 10.89 -26.91
CA LEU A 167 21.33 10.52 -28.33
C LEU A 167 21.40 11.76 -29.23
N LYS A 168 20.54 12.75 -29.01
CA LYS A 168 20.57 14.02 -29.77
C LYS A 168 21.88 14.78 -29.65
N LYS A 169 22.53 14.74 -28.48
CA LYS A 169 23.82 15.41 -28.25
C LYS A 169 25.00 14.69 -28.94
N ASN A 170 24.88 13.40 -29.22
CA ASN A 170 25.90 12.64 -29.95
C ASN A 170 25.74 12.74 -31.47
N GLU A 171 24.60 13.22 -31.96
CA GLU A 171 24.32 13.47 -33.38
C GLU A 171 24.60 14.92 -33.83
N SER A 172 24.91 15.83 -32.88
CA SER A 172 25.25 17.25 -33.10
C SER A 172 26.75 17.52 -32.97
#